data_AF-A0A946DVF4-F1
#
_entry.id   AF-A0A946DVF4-F1
#
_cell.length_a   1.000
_cell.length_b   1.000
_cell.length_c   1.000
_cell.angle_alpha   90.00
_cell.angle_beta   90.00
_cell.angle_gamma   90.00
#
_symmetry.space_group_name_H-M   'P 1'
#
loop_
_entity.id
_entity.type
_entity.pdbx_description
1 polymer ?
#
loop_
_entity_poly.entity_id
_entity_poly.type
_entity_poly.pdbx_seq_one_letter_code
_entity_poly.pdbx_strand_id
1 'polypeptide(L)'
;MPVKVRCSGCEKVLNAPDKARGKSLKCPHCSERVRVPARKKSGATGAKKKKRTRRPADDGDFLGGMNLDRMEDESADVCQKCGATVYEDDEVCKACGINLATGKTHVKRKGPDPSRFYGEAWSGSWSFMLKNMKLAFFTGSVWTLFFVLYVGGAAATGALHTWETGRAIEADKVQREKDSKVGAKPGEEKQVQAPMTRGQAAIKAVTTPPVLAMGFVTVLMVMGGLGWGWNVSAKVIEQTMRKKKQLEMRKVQFDFFQNVILGFKAFFWPIVVLMPVFAVALLAIVPMIIASALVFGSMGPLGITLIALGLYTIPIFVFPVAQVHMTMPYTYPAFLPWDMLRLFFRNIGPALYWLVMYIVVVSPLLVICGILMWQFGSDLIPTIAGKLIDMTAWAVKTIGEDPEKRDAFTFKALWLCVAGLSLSIGTALVMIPLSFPALFLMRANGLLGYYNRRTLDLVTRQKPNIPCGFWVRYLAMMIDGLLILLAMVVLSIVFQLATFIINSIGYDFTLKAQAYAFLGIFVLMPMYYYTKSEAGIFQGTLGKRSLGIKVVNMKDEPISLKQAYGRFWGKFISTIILGGGYVMAGLTENKQALHDQMAKAKVVWEGDDERS
;
A
#
# COMPACT_ATOMS: atom_id res chain seq x y z
N MET A 1 -43.26 -5.57 -21.44
CA MET A 1 -41.92 -6.18 -21.57
C MET A 1 -41.77 -7.32 -20.59
N PRO A 2 -41.23 -8.48 -21.00
CA PRO A 2 -40.93 -9.57 -20.08
C PRO A 2 -40.05 -9.08 -18.92
N VAL A 3 -40.40 -9.48 -17.70
CA VAL A 3 -39.72 -9.08 -16.47
C VAL A 3 -38.59 -10.05 -16.20
N LYS A 4 -37.36 -9.55 -16.08
CA LYS A 4 -36.22 -10.37 -15.67
C LYS A 4 -36.27 -10.58 -14.16
N VAL A 5 -36.32 -11.84 -13.73
CA VAL A 5 -36.33 -12.22 -12.32
C VAL A 5 -35.21 -13.21 -12.07
N ARG A 6 -34.40 -12.98 -11.04
CA ARG A 6 -33.35 -13.91 -10.64
C ARG A 6 -33.97 -15.04 -9.81
N CYS A 7 -33.68 -16.28 -10.16
CA CYS A 7 -34.10 -17.42 -9.36
C CYS A 7 -33.27 -17.53 -8.08
N SER A 8 -33.91 -17.64 -6.92
CA SER A 8 -33.25 -17.82 -5.61
C SER A 8 -32.50 -19.14 -5.49
N GLY A 9 -32.95 -20.21 -6.15
CA GLY A 9 -32.31 -21.52 -6.06
C GLY A 9 -31.10 -21.74 -6.98
N CYS A 10 -31.02 -21.05 -8.13
CA CYS A 10 -29.95 -21.31 -9.12
C CYS A 10 -29.27 -20.04 -9.66
N GLU A 11 -29.61 -18.86 -9.12
CA GLU A 11 -29.10 -17.54 -9.50
C GLU A 11 -29.22 -17.13 -10.98
N LYS A 12 -29.77 -17.98 -11.84
CA LYS A 12 -29.99 -17.68 -13.26
C LYS A 12 -31.12 -16.67 -13.43
N VAL A 13 -30.95 -15.77 -14.40
CA VAL A 13 -31.93 -14.73 -14.74
C VAL A 13 -32.97 -15.31 -15.69
N LEU A 14 -34.23 -15.35 -15.25
CA LEU A 14 -35.37 -15.85 -15.99
C LEU A 14 -36.16 -14.70 -16.61
N ASN A 15 -36.68 -14.91 -17.82
CA ASN A 15 -37.61 -13.96 -18.46
C ASN A 15 -39.05 -14.36 -18.14
N ALA A 16 -39.68 -13.67 -17.18
CA ALA A 16 -41.08 -13.87 -16.84
C ALA A 16 -42.00 -13.09 -17.79
N PRO A 17 -43.08 -13.70 -18.32
CA PRO A 17 -44.06 -12.97 -19.14
C PRO A 17 -44.82 -11.93 -18.32
N ASP A 18 -45.26 -10.83 -18.94
CA ASP A 18 -45.92 -9.71 -18.24
C ASP A 18 -47.16 -10.12 -17.44
N LYS A 19 -47.87 -11.15 -17.90
CA LYS A 19 -49.05 -11.72 -17.22
C LYS A 19 -48.73 -12.40 -15.88
N ALA A 20 -47.45 -12.64 -15.60
CA ALA A 20 -46.98 -13.28 -14.38
C ALA A 20 -46.65 -12.29 -13.25
N ARG A 21 -46.75 -10.97 -13.45
CA ARG A 21 -46.47 -9.99 -12.38
C ARG A 21 -47.40 -10.22 -11.17
N GLY A 22 -46.82 -10.34 -9.99
CA GLY A 22 -47.53 -10.68 -8.75
C GLY A 22 -47.84 -12.18 -8.58
N LYS A 23 -47.48 -13.04 -9.55
CA LYS A 23 -47.64 -14.51 -9.48
C LYS A 23 -46.28 -15.19 -9.32
N SER A 24 -46.29 -16.39 -8.74
CA SER A 24 -45.09 -17.23 -8.62
C SER A 24 -44.99 -18.20 -9.79
N LEU A 25 -43.81 -18.29 -10.38
CA LEU A 25 -43.46 -19.17 -11.50
C LEU A 25 -42.53 -20.27 -11.00
N LYS A 26 -42.56 -21.46 -11.60
CA LYS A 26 -41.49 -22.45 -11.38
C LYS A 26 -40.30 -22.12 -12.27
N CYS A 27 -39.10 -22.17 -11.69
CA CYS A 27 -37.87 -22.02 -12.45
C CYS A 27 -37.69 -23.22 -13.41
N PRO A 28 -37.45 -23.01 -14.72
CA PRO A 28 -37.19 -24.10 -15.66
C PRO A 28 -35.85 -24.82 -15.44
N HIS A 29 -34.94 -24.24 -14.65
CA HIS A 29 -33.62 -24.82 -14.39
C HIS A 29 -33.51 -25.58 -13.07
N CYS A 30 -34.25 -25.18 -12.03
CA CYS A 30 -34.15 -25.82 -10.70
C CYS A 30 -35.51 -26.10 -10.06
N SER A 31 -36.62 -25.90 -10.77
CA SER A 31 -38.00 -26.13 -10.31
C SER A 31 -38.45 -25.31 -9.08
N GLU A 32 -37.58 -24.46 -8.54
CA GLU A 32 -37.83 -23.59 -7.39
C GLU A 32 -38.88 -22.51 -7.69
N ARG A 33 -39.69 -22.12 -6.69
CA ARG A 33 -40.76 -21.11 -6.90
C ARG A 33 -40.17 -19.70 -6.87
N VAL A 34 -40.25 -19.00 -8.00
CA VAL A 34 -39.76 -17.63 -8.19
C VAL A 34 -40.94 -16.66 -8.26
N ARG A 35 -41.02 -15.71 -7.32
CA ARG A 35 -42.09 -14.70 -7.28
C ARG A 35 -41.75 -13.51 -8.18
N VAL A 36 -42.67 -13.12 -9.06
CA VAL A 36 -42.47 -11.97 -9.98
C VAL A 36 -43.00 -10.68 -9.33
N PRO A 37 -42.21 -9.60 -9.24
CA PRO A 37 -42.63 -8.34 -8.60
C PRO A 37 -43.90 -7.73 -9.24
N ALA A 38 -44.81 -7.23 -8.40
CA ALA A 38 -46.01 -6.52 -8.82
C ALA A 38 -45.69 -5.07 -9.26
N ARG A 39 -46.52 -4.50 -10.15
CA ARG A 39 -46.33 -3.12 -10.64
C ARG A 39 -46.72 -2.12 -9.53
N LYS A 40 -45.76 -1.40 -8.94
CA LYS A 40 -46.05 -0.26 -8.04
C LYS A 40 -46.82 0.81 -8.85
N LYS A 41 -48.03 1.17 -8.41
CA LYS A 41 -48.78 2.33 -8.94
C LYS A 41 -48.16 3.60 -8.36
N SER A 42 -47.77 4.54 -9.22
CA SER A 42 -47.26 5.85 -8.82
C SER A 42 -48.37 6.70 -8.22
N GLY A 43 -48.20 7.13 -6.98
CA GLY A 43 -48.98 8.20 -6.35
C GLY A 43 -49.76 7.77 -5.11
N ALA A 44 -49.20 8.07 -3.92
CA ALA A 44 -49.88 8.66 -2.77
C ALA A 44 -48.97 8.58 -1.52
N THR A 45 -48.74 9.74 -0.93
CA THR A 45 -48.03 10.01 0.31
C THR A 45 -48.69 9.37 1.55
N GLY A 46 -47.85 8.85 2.45
CA GLY A 46 -48.02 8.90 3.91
C GLY A 46 -49.19 8.13 4.55
N ALA A 47 -48.89 7.03 5.25
CA ALA A 47 -49.66 6.63 6.43
C ALA A 47 -48.81 5.74 7.38
N LYS A 48 -48.56 6.25 8.59
CA LYS A 48 -48.04 5.50 9.75
C LYS A 48 -48.94 4.27 10.00
N LYS A 49 -48.36 3.08 10.17
CA LYS A 49 -49.09 1.91 10.68
C LYS A 49 -48.67 1.55 12.11
N LYS A 50 -49.70 1.40 12.95
CA LYS A 50 -49.70 1.16 14.40
C LYS A 50 -48.94 -0.11 14.82
N LYS A 51 -48.26 0.00 15.96
CA LYS A 51 -47.74 -1.10 16.80
C LYS A 51 -48.89 -2.01 17.24
N ARG A 52 -48.80 -3.33 17.00
CA ARG A 52 -49.62 -4.35 17.69
C ARG A 52 -48.75 -5.13 18.69
N THR A 53 -49.35 -5.38 19.84
CA THR A 53 -48.83 -6.01 21.05
C THR A 53 -48.55 -7.51 20.87
N ARG A 54 -47.60 -8.02 21.67
CA ARG A 54 -47.03 -9.38 21.67
C ARG A 54 -47.73 -10.22 22.75
N ARG A 55 -48.01 -11.50 22.49
CA ARG A 55 -48.31 -12.54 23.52
C ARG A 55 -47.07 -13.44 23.70
N PRO A 56 -46.87 -14.07 24.88
CA PRO A 56 -45.61 -14.70 25.26
C PRO A 56 -45.44 -16.10 24.66
N ALA A 57 -44.20 -16.57 24.75
CA ALA A 57 -43.61 -17.73 24.11
C ALA A 57 -44.14 -19.07 24.65
N ASP A 58 -44.09 -20.07 23.76
CA ASP A 58 -44.10 -21.49 24.10
C ASP A 58 -43.07 -22.20 23.21
N ASP A 59 -42.61 -23.35 23.68
CA ASP A 59 -41.26 -23.83 23.52
C ASP A 59 -41.15 -24.86 22.39
N GLY A 60 -40.01 -24.89 21.69
CA GLY A 60 -39.64 -26.04 20.86
C GLY A 60 -40.00 -25.96 19.38
N ASP A 61 -39.54 -24.91 18.67
CA ASP A 61 -39.30 -25.02 17.22
C ASP A 61 -38.23 -24.02 16.75
N PHE A 62 -36.98 -24.49 16.65
CA PHE A 62 -35.83 -23.70 16.20
C PHE A 62 -35.95 -23.20 14.75
N LEU A 63 -36.89 -23.76 13.97
CA LEU A 63 -37.07 -23.45 12.55
C LEU A 63 -38.34 -22.64 12.24
N GLY A 64 -39.29 -22.51 13.18
CA GLY A 64 -40.53 -21.76 12.98
C GLY A 64 -40.41 -20.22 13.11
N GLY A 65 -39.24 -19.72 13.54
CA GLY A 65 -39.00 -18.29 13.80
C GLY A 65 -38.34 -17.50 12.66
N MET A 66 -37.88 -18.16 11.60
CA MET A 66 -37.28 -17.48 10.44
C MET A 66 -38.38 -16.93 9.55
N ASN A 67 -38.91 -15.78 9.96
CA ASN A 67 -39.76 -14.95 9.13
C ASN A 67 -38.88 -14.34 8.03
N LEU A 68 -38.70 -15.07 6.92
CA LEU A 68 -37.89 -14.67 5.76
C LEU A 68 -38.37 -13.38 5.10
N ASP A 69 -39.62 -12.98 5.32
CA ASP A 69 -40.15 -11.67 4.89
C ASP A 69 -39.48 -10.48 5.59
N ARG A 70 -38.65 -10.73 6.62
CA ARG A 70 -37.92 -9.70 7.38
C ARG A 70 -36.41 -9.64 7.08
N MET A 71 -35.92 -10.48 6.17
CA MET A 71 -34.49 -10.55 5.78
C MET A 71 -34.27 -10.34 4.27
N GLU A 72 -35.31 -10.06 3.49
CA GLU A 72 -35.08 -9.44 2.19
C GLU A 72 -34.50 -8.04 2.43
N ASP A 73 -33.35 -7.76 1.83
CA ASP A 73 -32.82 -6.41 1.69
C ASP A 73 -33.94 -5.51 1.15
N GLU A 74 -34.64 -4.78 2.02
CA GLU A 74 -35.67 -3.79 1.68
C GLU A 74 -35.11 -2.65 0.79
N SER A 75 -33.84 -2.73 0.38
CA SER A 75 -33.14 -1.66 -0.31
C SER A 75 -32.42 -2.05 -1.61
N ALA A 76 -32.41 -3.31 -2.06
CA ALA A 76 -31.64 -3.73 -3.24
C ALA A 76 -32.50 -4.33 -4.37
N ASP A 77 -32.89 -3.47 -5.32
CA ASP A 77 -33.54 -3.86 -6.57
C ASP A 77 -32.52 -4.32 -7.64
N VAL A 78 -32.93 -5.20 -8.55
CA VAL A 78 -32.08 -5.62 -9.68
C VAL A 78 -32.37 -4.78 -10.92
N CYS A 79 -31.32 -4.27 -11.55
CA CYS A 79 -31.43 -3.50 -12.78
C CYS A 79 -32.09 -4.33 -13.89
N GLN A 80 -33.26 -3.90 -14.36
CA GLN A 80 -34.04 -4.59 -15.39
C GLN A 80 -33.32 -4.70 -16.75
N LYS A 81 -32.30 -3.86 -17.00
CA LYS A 81 -31.52 -3.88 -18.26
C LYS A 81 -30.29 -4.78 -18.18
N CYS A 82 -29.46 -4.63 -17.14
CA CYS A 82 -28.14 -5.27 -17.06
C CYS A 82 -27.96 -6.26 -15.90
N GLY A 83 -28.95 -6.40 -15.02
CA GLY A 83 -28.88 -7.35 -13.90
C GLY A 83 -27.93 -6.95 -12.76
N ALA A 84 -27.34 -5.75 -12.81
CA ALA A 84 -26.58 -5.18 -11.69
C ALA A 84 -27.51 -4.87 -10.50
N THR A 85 -27.00 -5.02 -9.28
CA THR A 85 -27.70 -4.60 -8.06
C THR A 85 -27.79 -3.08 -8.02
N VAL A 86 -28.96 -2.55 -7.66
CA VAL A 86 -29.26 -1.13 -7.63
C VAL A 86 -30.11 -0.84 -6.41
N TYR A 87 -29.85 0.27 -5.72
CA TYR A 87 -30.49 0.54 -4.44
C TYR A 87 -31.75 1.40 -4.59
N GLU A 88 -32.67 1.38 -3.62
CA GLU A 88 -33.94 2.15 -3.66
C GLU A 88 -33.74 3.66 -3.90
N ASP A 89 -32.58 4.22 -3.54
CA ASP A 89 -32.20 5.62 -3.72
C ASP A 89 -31.51 5.93 -5.05
N ASP A 90 -31.12 4.91 -5.82
CA ASP A 90 -30.42 5.08 -7.09
C ASP A 90 -31.44 5.36 -8.22
N GLU A 91 -31.64 6.62 -8.61
CA GLU A 91 -32.51 6.96 -9.75
C GLU A 91 -32.02 6.35 -11.09
N VAL A 92 -30.72 6.04 -11.18
CA VAL A 92 -30.04 5.56 -12.40
C VAL A 92 -29.09 4.42 -12.06
N CYS A 93 -29.18 3.32 -12.83
CA CYS A 93 -28.26 2.21 -12.71
C CYS A 93 -26.82 2.62 -13.06
N LYS A 94 -25.88 2.45 -12.12
CA LYS A 94 -24.46 2.80 -12.31
C LYS A 94 -23.76 1.97 -13.38
N ALA A 95 -24.16 0.71 -13.55
CA ALA A 95 -23.59 -0.18 -14.56
C ALA A 95 -24.02 0.17 -15.99
N CYS A 96 -25.33 0.31 -16.25
CA CYS A 96 -25.85 0.48 -17.62
C CYS A 96 -26.49 1.83 -17.94
N GLY A 97 -26.64 2.72 -16.95
CA GLY A 97 -27.19 4.06 -17.12
C GLY A 97 -28.70 4.13 -17.37
N ILE A 98 -29.45 3.05 -17.16
CA ILE A 98 -30.92 3.11 -17.27
C ILE A 98 -31.48 3.83 -16.04
N ASN A 99 -32.42 4.75 -16.23
CA ASN A 99 -33.18 5.31 -15.13
C ASN A 99 -34.15 4.24 -14.60
N LEU A 100 -34.07 3.92 -13.31
CA LEU A 100 -34.81 2.80 -12.72
C LEU A 100 -36.32 3.06 -12.65
N ALA A 101 -36.73 4.32 -12.50
CA ALA A 101 -38.13 4.71 -12.42
C ALA A 101 -38.82 4.71 -13.80
N THR A 102 -38.11 5.12 -14.85
CA THR A 102 -38.71 5.33 -16.19
C THR A 102 -38.40 4.21 -17.18
N GLY A 103 -37.42 3.35 -16.90
CA GLY A 103 -36.97 2.29 -17.83
C GLY A 103 -36.38 2.82 -19.15
N LYS A 104 -36.25 4.14 -19.28
CA LYS A 104 -35.68 4.81 -20.44
C LYS A 104 -34.21 5.12 -20.19
N THR A 105 -33.41 5.01 -21.25
CA THR A 105 -32.01 5.46 -21.23
C THR A 105 -31.98 6.98 -21.40
N HIS A 106 -32.34 7.72 -20.35
CA HIS A 106 -32.03 9.15 -20.30
C HIS A 106 -30.68 9.32 -19.64
N VAL A 107 -29.62 9.32 -20.44
CA VAL A 107 -28.31 9.77 -19.96
C VAL A 107 -27.86 10.92 -20.85
N LYS A 108 -28.12 12.15 -20.40
CA LYS A 108 -27.09 13.18 -20.56
C LYS A 108 -25.89 12.64 -19.78
N ARG A 109 -24.84 12.24 -20.49
CA ARG A 109 -23.59 11.71 -19.94
C ARG A 109 -23.08 12.72 -18.89
N LYS A 110 -23.28 12.43 -17.59
CA LYS A 110 -22.65 13.19 -16.51
C LYS A 110 -21.19 12.76 -16.44
N GLY A 111 -20.37 13.37 -17.27
CA GLY A 111 -18.94 13.09 -17.39
C GLY A 111 -18.43 13.42 -18.80
N PRO A 112 -17.16 13.80 -18.93
CA PRO A 112 -16.54 14.02 -20.23
C PRO A 112 -16.54 12.71 -21.06
N ASP A 113 -16.51 12.83 -22.38
CA ASP A 113 -16.43 11.67 -23.27
C ASP A 113 -15.04 11.01 -23.18
N PRO A 114 -14.91 9.74 -22.75
CA PRO A 114 -13.64 9.02 -22.68
C PRO A 114 -12.90 8.95 -24.02
N SER A 115 -13.59 9.00 -25.17
CA SER A 115 -12.94 8.98 -26.49
C SER A 115 -12.01 10.18 -26.70
N ARG A 116 -12.33 11.33 -26.07
CA ARG A 116 -11.52 12.55 -26.16
C ARG A 116 -10.18 12.43 -25.46
N PHE A 117 -10.03 11.47 -24.55
CA PHE A 117 -8.76 11.21 -23.87
C PHE A 117 -7.60 11.04 -24.88
N TYR A 118 -7.80 10.23 -25.93
CA TYR A 118 -6.71 9.88 -26.85
C TYR A 118 -6.18 11.11 -27.62
N GLY A 119 -7.06 12.05 -27.99
CA GLY A 119 -6.67 13.29 -28.67
C GLY A 119 -6.18 14.39 -27.73
N GLU A 120 -6.80 14.53 -26.55
CA GLU A 120 -6.46 15.60 -25.60
C GLU A 120 -5.29 15.25 -24.67
N ALA A 121 -4.95 13.97 -24.48
CA ALA A 121 -3.87 13.56 -23.59
C ALA A 121 -2.51 14.14 -24.02
N TRP A 122 -2.21 14.17 -25.32
CA TRP A 122 -0.96 14.75 -25.83
C TRP A 122 -0.95 16.28 -25.74
N SER A 123 -1.89 16.92 -26.44
CA SER A 123 -1.96 18.38 -26.54
C SER A 123 -2.18 19.04 -25.18
N GLY A 124 -3.03 18.46 -24.35
CA GLY A 124 -3.31 18.93 -22.99
C GLY A 124 -2.12 18.78 -22.03
N SER A 125 -1.35 17.71 -22.17
CA SER A 125 -0.17 17.48 -21.32
C SER A 125 1.02 18.34 -21.74
N TRP A 126 1.23 18.53 -23.05
CA TRP A 126 2.27 19.41 -23.57
C TRP A 126 2.00 20.87 -23.23
N SER A 127 0.77 21.34 -23.45
CA SER A 127 0.36 22.71 -23.08
C SER A 127 0.53 22.97 -21.59
N PHE A 128 0.20 21.98 -20.74
CA PHE A 128 0.39 22.08 -19.30
C PHE A 128 1.87 22.17 -18.90
N MET A 129 2.71 21.29 -19.44
CA MET A 129 4.14 21.26 -19.15
C MET A 129 4.84 22.56 -19.59
N LEU A 130 4.56 23.03 -20.81
CA LEU A 130 5.13 24.29 -21.33
C LEU A 130 4.68 25.52 -20.52
N LYS A 131 3.42 25.55 -20.06
CA LYS A 131 2.94 26.63 -19.17
C LYS A 131 3.58 26.57 -17.78
N ASN A 132 4.06 25.40 -17.36
CA ASN A 132 4.62 25.15 -16.03
C ASN A 132 6.11 24.76 -16.05
N MET A 133 6.89 25.26 -17.02
CA MET A 133 8.33 24.93 -17.13
C MET A 133 9.10 25.23 -15.83
N LYS A 134 8.75 26.31 -15.12
CA LYS A 134 9.37 26.62 -13.81
C LYS A 134 9.18 25.50 -12.79
N LEU A 135 8.02 24.83 -12.79
CA LEU A 135 7.75 23.69 -11.92
C LEU A 135 8.56 22.46 -12.35
N ALA A 136 8.76 22.25 -13.65
CA ALA A 136 9.62 21.18 -14.15
C ALA A 136 11.08 21.41 -13.71
N PHE A 137 11.64 22.59 -13.94
CA PHE A 137 12.97 22.95 -13.45
C PHE A 137 13.09 22.77 -11.94
N PHE A 138 12.15 23.31 -11.17
CA PHE A 138 12.15 23.16 -9.71
C PHE A 138 12.10 21.68 -9.29
N THR A 139 11.27 20.87 -9.94
CA THR A 139 11.19 19.42 -9.67
C THR A 139 12.49 18.71 -9.97
N GLY A 140 13.13 19.04 -11.10
CA GLY A 140 14.44 18.52 -11.49
C GLY A 140 15.54 18.91 -10.49
N SER A 141 15.54 20.16 -10.02
CA SER A 141 16.47 20.63 -8.99
C SER A 141 16.28 19.93 -7.65
N VAL A 142 15.02 19.72 -7.22
CA VAL A 142 14.73 18.95 -5.99
C VAL A 142 15.21 17.52 -6.13
N TRP A 143 14.93 16.84 -7.24
CA TRP A 143 15.45 15.49 -7.49
C TRP A 143 16.97 15.42 -7.55
N THR A 144 17.62 16.42 -8.17
CA THR A 144 19.08 16.55 -8.17
C THR A 144 19.61 16.62 -6.75
N LEU A 145 19.07 17.53 -5.93
CA LEU A 145 19.49 17.69 -4.54
C LEU A 145 19.37 16.38 -3.74
N PHE A 146 18.21 15.72 -3.80
CA PHE A 146 18.00 14.45 -3.09
C PHE A 146 18.90 13.34 -3.61
N PHE A 147 19.14 13.27 -4.92
CA PHE A 147 20.03 12.26 -5.49
C PHE A 147 21.48 12.48 -5.06
N VAL A 148 21.96 13.73 -5.07
CA VAL A 148 23.30 14.08 -4.57
C VAL A 148 23.44 13.75 -3.09
N LEU A 149 22.46 14.12 -2.26
CA LEU A 149 22.45 13.80 -0.83
C LEU A 149 22.38 12.29 -0.57
N TYR A 150 21.66 11.55 -1.40
CA TYR A 150 21.63 10.09 -1.36
C TYR A 150 23.00 9.48 -1.68
N VAL A 151 23.63 9.88 -2.79
CA VAL A 151 24.95 9.36 -3.19
C VAL A 151 26.01 9.73 -2.16
N GLY A 152 26.00 10.96 -1.66
CA GLY A 152 26.90 11.41 -0.60
C GLY A 152 26.68 10.65 0.72
N GLY A 153 25.42 10.46 1.13
CA GLY A 153 25.07 9.65 2.30
C GLY A 153 25.51 8.20 2.17
N ALA A 154 25.26 7.56 1.02
CA ALA A 154 25.68 6.19 0.75
C ALA A 154 27.20 6.03 0.78
N ALA A 155 27.94 6.97 0.20
CA ALA A 155 29.40 7.00 0.25
C ALA A 155 29.91 7.18 1.70
N ALA A 156 29.30 8.07 2.47
CA ALA A 156 29.64 8.28 3.89
C ALA A 156 29.35 7.04 4.74
N THR A 157 28.20 6.39 4.55
CA THR A 157 27.86 5.12 5.22
C THR A 157 28.87 4.03 4.87
N GLY A 158 29.25 3.91 3.60
CA GLY A 158 30.27 2.95 3.15
C GLY A 158 31.63 3.22 3.78
N ALA A 159 32.08 4.48 3.79
CA ALA A 159 33.34 4.89 4.41
C ALA A 159 33.35 4.59 5.92
N LEU A 160 32.29 4.99 6.64
CA LEU A 160 32.12 4.69 8.07
C LEU A 160 32.13 3.19 8.32
N HIS A 161 31.41 2.41 7.51
CA HIS A 161 31.39 0.95 7.64
C HIS A 161 32.79 0.36 7.49
N THR A 162 33.55 0.75 6.46
CA THR A 162 34.93 0.26 6.27
C THR A 162 35.87 0.67 7.42
N TRP A 163 35.75 1.90 7.91
CA TRP A 163 36.53 2.40 9.03
C TRP A 163 36.23 1.61 10.31
N GLU A 164 34.96 1.43 10.65
CA GLU A 164 34.51 0.65 11.80
C GLU A 164 34.93 -0.82 11.72
N THR A 165 34.90 -1.39 10.52
CA THR A 165 35.36 -2.76 10.28
C THR A 165 36.86 -2.89 10.61
N GLY A 166 37.66 -1.90 10.18
CA GLY A 166 39.09 -1.84 10.51
C GLY A 166 39.33 -1.69 12.01
N ARG A 167 38.59 -0.79 12.68
CA ARG A 167 38.67 -0.62 14.14
C ARG A 167 38.32 -1.90 14.91
N ALA A 168 37.29 -2.63 14.47
CA ALA A 168 36.87 -3.86 15.12
C ALA A 168 37.96 -4.96 15.02
N ILE A 169 38.61 -5.08 13.86
CA ILE A 169 39.72 -6.01 13.66
C ILE A 169 40.91 -5.62 14.53
N GLU A 170 41.25 -4.34 14.59
CA GLU A 170 42.38 -3.88 15.40
C GLU A 170 42.13 -4.06 16.91
N ALA A 171 40.91 -3.79 17.36
CA ALA A 171 40.51 -4.05 18.74
C ALA A 171 40.60 -5.54 19.11
N ASP A 172 40.21 -6.45 18.20
CA ASP A 172 40.35 -7.89 18.38
C ASP A 172 41.82 -8.31 18.48
N LYS A 173 42.72 -7.74 17.66
CA LYS A 173 44.17 -7.99 17.77
C LYS A 173 44.72 -7.54 19.13
N VAL A 174 44.42 -6.31 19.54
CA VAL A 174 44.90 -5.75 20.82
C VAL A 174 44.37 -6.56 22.01
N GLN A 175 43.13 -7.03 21.94
CA GLN A 175 42.55 -7.86 23.00
C GLN A 175 43.28 -9.21 23.11
N ARG A 176 43.56 -9.88 21.99
CA ARG A 176 44.35 -11.12 21.97
C ARG A 176 45.75 -10.95 22.53
N GLU A 177 46.41 -9.84 22.22
CA GLU A 177 47.73 -9.53 22.78
C GLU A 177 47.71 -9.30 24.29
N LYS A 178 46.59 -8.80 24.84
CA LYS A 178 46.41 -8.71 26.30
C LYS A 178 46.14 -10.09 26.90
N ASP A 179 45.27 -10.87 26.28
CA ASP A 179 44.90 -12.22 26.76
C ASP A 179 46.07 -13.22 26.67
N SER A 180 47.02 -12.99 25.75
CA SER A 180 48.27 -13.75 25.69
C SER A 180 49.25 -13.38 26.81
N LYS A 181 49.27 -12.11 27.25
CA LYS A 181 50.16 -11.60 28.31
C LYS A 181 49.68 -11.89 29.74
N VAL A 182 48.38 -12.10 29.95
CA VAL A 182 47.84 -12.53 31.25
C VAL A 182 48.11 -14.04 31.43
N GLY A 183 48.96 -14.38 32.41
CA GLY A 183 49.32 -15.76 32.74
C GLY A 183 48.09 -16.58 33.18
N ALA A 184 47.98 -17.82 32.70
CA ALA A 184 46.92 -18.73 33.12
C ALA A 184 47.07 -19.12 34.60
N LYS A 185 45.96 -19.24 35.33
CA LYS A 185 45.97 -19.90 36.63
C LYS A 185 46.27 -21.39 36.45
N PRO A 186 46.96 -22.06 37.39
CA PRO A 186 47.27 -23.48 37.25
C PRO A 186 45.99 -24.31 37.15
N GLY A 187 45.79 -25.02 36.03
CA GLY A 187 44.67 -25.95 35.81
C GLY A 187 43.63 -25.55 34.75
N GLU A 188 43.70 -24.37 34.14
CA GLU A 188 42.81 -23.97 33.03
C GLU A 188 43.46 -24.17 31.65
N GLU A 189 42.85 -24.98 30.80
CA GLU A 189 43.23 -25.18 29.40
C GLU A 189 42.86 -23.91 28.58
N LYS A 190 43.84 -23.16 28.07
CA LYS A 190 43.59 -21.94 27.28
C LYS A 190 42.93 -22.30 25.93
N GLN A 191 41.66 -22.00 25.75
CA GLN A 191 41.06 -21.94 24.41
C GLN A 191 41.58 -20.69 23.67
N VAL A 192 42.46 -20.89 22.70
CA VAL A 192 42.93 -19.82 21.80
C VAL A 192 41.76 -19.44 20.88
N GLN A 193 41.12 -18.30 21.14
CA GLN A 193 40.05 -17.80 20.26
C GLN A 193 40.61 -17.53 18.85
N ALA A 194 39.94 -18.04 17.81
CA ALA A 194 40.33 -17.82 16.41
C ALA A 194 40.13 -16.35 15.99
N PRO A 195 40.98 -15.79 15.09
CA PRO A 195 40.90 -14.40 14.60
C PRO A 195 39.49 -14.03 14.15
N MET A 196 39.02 -12.84 14.56
CA MET A 196 37.74 -12.34 14.07
C MET A 196 37.81 -12.24 12.55
N THR A 197 36.89 -12.93 11.87
CA THR A 197 36.82 -12.87 10.41
C THR A 197 36.35 -11.49 9.96
N ARG A 198 36.78 -11.05 8.76
CA ARG A 198 36.33 -9.77 8.18
C ARG A 198 34.81 -9.68 8.07
N GLY A 199 34.13 -10.81 7.84
CA GLY A 199 32.66 -10.89 7.82
C GLY A 199 32.02 -10.60 9.19
N GLN A 200 32.55 -11.20 10.26
CA GLN A 200 32.08 -10.93 11.62
C GLN A 200 32.32 -9.46 12.03
N ALA A 201 33.50 -8.92 11.70
CA ALA A 201 33.82 -7.52 11.93
C ALA A 201 32.88 -6.59 11.15
N ALA A 202 32.55 -6.93 9.90
CA ALA A 202 31.64 -6.15 9.06
C ALA A 202 30.20 -6.15 9.60
N ILE A 203 29.70 -7.29 10.13
CA ILE A 203 28.38 -7.36 10.77
C ILE A 203 28.34 -6.49 12.02
N LYS A 204 29.38 -6.56 12.85
CA LYS A 204 29.52 -5.71 14.04
C LYS A 204 29.54 -4.22 13.65
N ALA A 205 30.26 -3.87 12.59
CA ALA A 205 30.34 -2.51 12.08
C ALA A 205 28.98 -1.94 11.63
N VAL A 206 28.12 -2.74 11.00
CA VAL A 206 26.76 -2.29 10.58
C VAL A 206 25.91 -1.84 11.77
N THR A 207 26.08 -2.48 12.93
CA THR A 207 25.30 -2.17 14.14
C THR A 207 25.85 -0.98 14.93
N THR A 208 26.98 -0.38 14.52
CA THR A 208 27.54 0.77 15.22
C THR A 208 26.65 2.00 15.04
N PRO A 209 26.47 2.83 16.10
CA PRO A 209 25.61 4.01 16.03
C PRO A 209 25.92 4.97 14.87
N PRO A 210 27.19 5.27 14.51
CA PRO A 210 27.49 6.17 13.40
C PRO A 210 27.04 5.62 12.04
N VAL A 211 27.25 4.32 11.79
CA VAL A 211 26.85 3.67 10.53
C VAL A 211 25.33 3.62 10.42
N LEU A 212 24.64 3.27 11.51
CA LEU A 212 23.18 3.26 11.55
C LEU A 212 22.59 4.65 11.34
N ALA A 213 23.14 5.68 11.99
CA ALA A 213 22.67 7.05 11.86
C ALA A 213 22.81 7.56 10.42
N MET A 214 23.98 7.36 9.79
CA MET A 214 24.19 7.79 8.40
C MET A 214 23.37 6.96 7.41
N GLY A 215 23.24 5.65 7.65
CA GLY A 215 22.38 4.78 6.86
C GLY A 215 20.91 5.22 6.91
N PHE A 216 20.41 5.57 8.10
CA PHE A 216 19.06 6.10 8.27
C PHE A 216 18.85 7.42 7.51
N VAL A 217 19.78 8.37 7.62
CA VAL A 217 19.73 9.63 6.85
C VAL A 217 19.71 9.37 5.35
N THR A 218 20.53 8.44 4.87
CA THR A 218 20.58 8.05 3.45
C THR A 218 19.23 7.52 2.97
N VAL A 219 18.57 6.67 3.77
CA VAL A 219 17.21 6.17 3.46
C VAL A 219 16.20 7.30 3.39
N LEU A 220 16.26 8.27 4.32
CA LEU A 220 15.37 9.44 4.29
C LEU A 220 15.52 10.27 3.02
N MET A 221 16.74 10.40 2.47
CA MET A 221 16.97 11.14 1.23
C MET A 221 16.32 10.45 0.03
N VAL A 222 16.38 9.12 -0.06
CA VAL A 222 15.68 8.36 -1.11
C VAL A 222 14.17 8.55 -0.99
N MET A 223 13.63 8.42 0.23
CA MET A 223 12.19 8.59 0.46
C MET A 223 11.74 10.02 0.14
N GLY A 224 12.50 11.04 0.51
CA GLY A 224 12.19 12.43 0.19
C GLY A 224 12.14 12.71 -1.32
N GLY A 225 13.09 12.16 -2.09
CA GLY A 225 13.14 12.32 -3.55
C GLY A 225 11.94 11.66 -4.26
N LEU A 226 11.64 10.40 -3.92
CA LEU A 226 10.47 9.68 -4.45
C LEU A 226 9.16 10.37 -4.04
N GLY A 227 9.09 10.81 -2.78
CA GLY A 227 7.96 11.49 -2.21
C GLY A 227 7.62 12.82 -2.86
N TRP A 228 8.64 13.59 -3.26
CA TRP A 228 8.43 14.83 -4.01
C TRP A 228 7.70 14.58 -5.33
N GLY A 229 8.16 13.59 -6.11
CA GLY A 229 7.51 13.20 -7.36
C GLY A 229 6.05 12.79 -7.13
N TRP A 230 5.80 12.03 -6.06
CA TRP A 230 4.46 11.64 -5.65
C TRP A 230 3.57 12.83 -5.28
N ASN A 231 4.09 13.77 -4.49
CA ASN A 231 3.37 14.96 -4.02
C ASN A 231 2.94 15.86 -5.19
N VAL A 232 3.88 16.16 -6.09
CA VAL A 232 3.59 16.95 -7.30
C VAL A 232 2.55 16.24 -8.15
N SER A 233 2.72 14.93 -8.38
CA SER A 233 1.77 14.18 -9.19
C SER A 233 0.37 14.13 -8.58
N ALA A 234 0.28 13.98 -7.26
CA ALA A 234 -1.01 13.96 -6.55
C ALA A 234 -1.75 15.29 -6.72
N LYS A 235 -1.04 16.41 -6.53
CA LYS A 235 -1.60 17.76 -6.71
C LYS A 235 -2.03 18.03 -8.15
N VAL A 236 -1.22 17.60 -9.13
CA VAL A 236 -1.55 17.73 -10.57
C VAL A 236 -2.82 16.95 -10.90
N ILE A 237 -2.95 15.70 -10.44
CA ILE A 237 -4.15 14.89 -10.68
C ILE A 237 -5.36 15.52 -10.01
N GLU A 238 -5.26 15.88 -8.73
CA GLU A 238 -6.36 16.48 -7.98
C GLU A 238 -6.91 17.74 -8.66
N GLN A 239 -6.02 18.64 -9.09
CA GLN A 239 -6.42 19.84 -9.84
C GLN A 239 -7.04 19.53 -11.19
N THR A 240 -6.51 18.52 -11.90
CA THR A 240 -7.09 18.04 -13.16
C THR A 240 -8.52 17.57 -12.96
N MET A 241 -8.78 16.85 -11.87
CA MET A 241 -10.11 16.33 -11.51
C MET A 241 -11.10 17.44 -11.11
N ARG A 242 -10.63 18.52 -10.45
CA ARG A 242 -11.46 19.64 -9.97
C ARG A 242 -11.76 20.70 -11.05
N LYS A 243 -11.18 20.60 -12.25
CA LYS A 243 -11.42 21.49 -13.41
C LYS A 243 -11.27 23.00 -13.14
N LYS A 244 -10.39 23.42 -12.23
CA LYS A 244 -10.07 24.84 -12.02
C LYS A 244 -9.50 25.42 -13.32
N LYS A 245 -10.18 26.43 -13.89
CA LYS A 245 -9.88 27.02 -15.21
C LYS A 245 -8.52 27.73 -15.31
N GLN A 246 -7.87 28.01 -14.17
CA GLN A 246 -6.51 28.54 -14.13
C GLN A 246 -5.62 27.54 -13.38
N LEU A 247 -4.79 26.83 -14.15
CA LEU A 247 -3.75 25.90 -13.68
C LEU A 247 -2.54 26.68 -13.16
N GLU A 248 -2.76 27.69 -12.32
CA GLU A 248 -1.66 28.34 -11.64
C GLU A 248 -1.28 27.47 -10.44
N MET A 249 -0.31 26.58 -10.64
CA MET A 249 0.43 25.94 -9.56
C MET A 249 1.29 27.00 -8.86
N ARG A 250 0.65 28.03 -8.28
CA ARG A 250 1.29 29.17 -7.63
C ARG A 250 1.88 28.66 -6.31
N LYS A 251 3.09 28.10 -6.43
CA LYS A 251 3.96 27.53 -5.40
C LYS A 251 3.41 26.25 -4.78
N VAL A 252 3.73 25.10 -5.40
CA VAL A 252 3.81 23.84 -4.64
C VAL A 252 4.86 24.07 -3.55
N GLN A 253 4.41 24.28 -2.32
CA GLN A 253 5.31 24.45 -1.18
C GLN A 253 6.09 23.15 -0.98
N PHE A 254 7.40 23.30 -0.80
CA PHE A 254 8.27 22.20 -0.44
C PHE A 254 8.15 21.93 1.05
N ASP A 255 7.77 20.71 1.41
CA ASP A 255 7.74 20.22 2.78
C ASP A 255 8.47 18.88 2.81
N PHE A 256 9.62 18.84 3.48
CA PHE A 256 10.46 17.66 3.58
C PHE A 256 9.73 16.48 4.23
N PHE A 257 9.06 16.70 5.36
CA PHE A 257 8.40 15.63 6.12
C PHE A 257 7.21 15.06 5.36
N GLN A 258 6.41 15.93 4.73
CA GLN A 258 5.32 15.47 3.88
C GLN A 258 5.84 14.61 2.73
N ASN A 259 6.95 15.00 2.11
CA ASN A 259 7.56 14.23 1.03
C ASN A 259 8.06 12.88 1.56
N VAL A 260 8.76 12.80 2.70
CA VAL A 260 9.20 11.52 3.28
C VAL A 260 8.01 10.58 3.53
N ILE A 261 6.90 11.09 4.08
CA ILE A 261 5.68 10.30 4.33
C ILE A 261 5.08 9.79 3.01
N LEU A 262 4.99 10.63 1.98
CA LEU A 262 4.50 10.23 0.66
C LEU A 262 5.49 9.29 -0.06
N GLY A 263 6.78 9.42 0.21
CA GLY A 263 7.84 8.53 -0.28
C GLY A 263 7.71 7.13 0.30
N PHE A 264 7.38 7.01 1.59
CA PHE A 264 7.02 5.75 2.21
C PHE A 264 5.86 5.08 1.46
N LYS A 265 4.81 5.84 1.14
CA LYS A 265 3.69 5.34 0.34
C LYS A 265 4.14 4.86 -1.06
N ALA A 266 5.01 5.62 -1.74
CA ALA A 266 5.53 5.25 -3.05
C ALA A 266 6.37 3.95 -3.02
N PHE A 267 7.20 3.79 -1.99
CA PHE A 267 8.11 2.65 -1.84
C PHE A 267 7.40 1.37 -1.39
N PHE A 268 6.51 1.47 -0.41
CA PHE A 268 5.84 0.30 0.16
C PHE A 268 4.59 -0.12 -0.61
N TRP A 269 3.99 0.75 -1.43
CA TRP A 269 2.79 0.41 -2.18
C TRP A 269 2.94 -0.85 -3.07
N PRO A 270 4.00 -1.00 -3.90
CA PRO A 270 4.21 -2.20 -4.69
C PRO A 270 4.27 -3.46 -3.83
N ILE A 271 4.92 -3.38 -2.67
CA ILE A 271 5.06 -4.48 -1.71
C ILE A 271 3.68 -4.86 -1.14
N VAL A 272 2.89 -3.86 -0.71
CA VAL A 272 1.56 -4.08 -0.13
C VAL A 272 0.60 -4.70 -1.15
N VAL A 273 0.60 -4.21 -2.39
CA VAL A 273 -0.26 -4.75 -3.46
C VAL A 273 0.14 -6.17 -3.84
N LEU A 274 1.44 -6.48 -3.88
CA LEU A 274 1.92 -7.82 -4.19
C LEU A 274 1.83 -8.79 -3.00
N MET A 275 1.59 -8.32 -1.78
CA MET A 275 1.65 -9.17 -0.58
C MET A 275 0.69 -10.37 -0.60
N PRO A 276 -0.58 -10.27 -1.05
CA PRO A 276 -1.43 -11.45 -1.21
C PRO A 276 -0.87 -12.46 -2.21
N VAL A 277 -0.21 -11.96 -3.27
CA VAL A 277 0.47 -12.81 -4.26
C VAL A 277 1.69 -13.46 -3.62
N PHE A 278 2.48 -12.74 -2.84
CA PHE A 278 3.59 -13.31 -2.08
C PHE A 278 3.15 -14.33 -1.04
N ALA A 279 2.00 -14.16 -0.39
CA ALA A 279 1.48 -15.13 0.58
C ALA A 279 1.02 -16.43 -0.10
N VAL A 280 0.30 -16.34 -1.21
CA VAL A 280 -0.09 -17.50 -2.02
C VAL A 280 1.13 -18.14 -2.68
N ALA A 281 2.06 -17.34 -3.18
CA ALA A 281 3.34 -17.78 -3.69
C ALA A 281 4.15 -18.47 -2.60
N LEU A 282 4.19 -17.97 -1.36
CA LEU A 282 4.89 -18.66 -0.28
C LEU A 282 4.27 -20.04 -0.03
N LEU A 283 2.94 -20.12 0.03
CA LEU A 283 2.21 -21.38 0.26
C LEU A 283 2.30 -22.38 -0.90
N ALA A 284 2.43 -21.92 -2.14
CA ALA A 284 2.48 -22.78 -3.33
C ALA A 284 3.90 -23.00 -3.86
N ILE A 285 4.70 -21.93 -3.93
CA ILE A 285 6.07 -21.90 -4.45
C ILE A 285 7.06 -22.43 -3.42
N VAL A 286 6.92 -22.21 -2.10
CA VAL A 286 7.89 -22.80 -1.15
C VAL A 286 7.81 -24.33 -1.14
N PRO A 287 6.63 -24.97 -1.08
CA PRO A 287 6.53 -26.42 -1.24
C PRO A 287 6.98 -26.89 -2.62
N MET A 288 6.73 -26.13 -3.68
CA MET A 288 7.19 -26.46 -5.04
C MET A 288 8.71 -26.32 -5.20
N ILE A 289 9.34 -25.32 -4.57
CA ILE A 289 10.79 -25.14 -4.50
C ILE A 289 11.39 -26.27 -3.69
N ILE A 290 10.83 -26.60 -2.53
CA ILE A 290 11.26 -27.74 -1.71
C ILE A 290 11.11 -29.05 -2.51
N ALA A 291 9.96 -29.29 -3.15
CA ALA A 291 9.73 -30.48 -3.96
C ALA A 291 10.67 -30.54 -5.18
N SER A 292 10.90 -29.42 -5.87
CA SER A 292 11.85 -29.37 -6.99
C SER A 292 13.30 -29.55 -6.55
N ALA A 293 13.68 -29.00 -5.39
CA ALA A 293 15.00 -29.21 -4.78
C ALA A 293 15.19 -30.68 -4.34
N LEU A 294 14.11 -31.33 -3.90
CA LEU A 294 14.10 -32.76 -3.54
C LEU A 294 14.11 -33.69 -4.77
N VAL A 295 13.54 -33.28 -5.91
CA VAL A 295 13.37 -34.14 -7.10
C VAL A 295 14.44 -33.90 -8.19
N PHE A 296 14.85 -32.65 -8.42
CA PHE A 296 15.66 -32.28 -9.59
C PHE A 296 17.01 -31.63 -9.25
N GLY A 297 17.34 -31.46 -7.96
CA GLY A 297 18.38 -30.51 -7.56
C GLY A 297 17.90 -29.07 -7.81
N SER A 298 18.48 -28.10 -7.11
CA SER A 298 17.97 -26.73 -6.97
C SER A 298 17.36 -26.11 -8.24
N MET A 299 16.24 -25.39 -8.09
CA MET A 299 15.82 -24.44 -9.12
C MET A 299 16.98 -23.47 -9.37
N GLY A 300 17.51 -23.47 -10.59
CA GLY A 300 18.59 -22.56 -10.96
C GLY A 300 18.23 -21.10 -10.68
N PRO A 301 19.19 -20.23 -10.30
CA PRO A 301 18.95 -18.83 -9.94
C PRO A 301 18.09 -18.06 -10.95
N LEU A 302 18.23 -18.38 -12.25
CA LEU A 302 17.48 -17.78 -13.35
C LEU A 302 15.95 -17.94 -13.23
N GLY A 303 15.46 -19.11 -12.82
CA GLY A 303 14.01 -19.35 -12.71
C GLY A 303 13.36 -18.49 -11.61
N ILE A 304 14.04 -18.40 -10.47
CA ILE A 304 13.63 -17.55 -9.34
C ILE A 304 13.70 -16.08 -9.74
N THR A 305 14.75 -15.66 -10.43
CA THR A 305 14.91 -14.27 -10.90
C THR A 305 13.84 -13.88 -11.91
N LEU A 306 13.47 -14.75 -12.87
CA LEU A 306 12.44 -14.44 -13.87
C LEU A 306 11.04 -14.32 -13.25
N ILE A 307 10.70 -15.20 -12.30
CA ILE A 307 9.43 -15.13 -11.56
C ILE A 307 9.37 -13.86 -10.71
N ALA A 308 10.47 -13.54 -10.00
CA ALA A 308 10.58 -12.31 -9.22
C ALA A 308 10.46 -11.06 -10.12
N LEU A 309 11.13 -11.04 -11.26
CA LEU A 309 11.05 -9.95 -12.24
C LEU A 309 9.62 -9.77 -12.77
N GLY A 310 8.97 -10.86 -13.17
CA GLY A 310 7.56 -10.84 -13.61
C GLY A 310 6.62 -10.28 -12.55
N LEU A 311 6.74 -10.73 -11.31
CA LEU A 311 5.94 -10.24 -10.18
C LEU A 311 6.16 -8.75 -9.89
N TYR A 312 7.42 -8.29 -9.94
CA TYR A 312 7.77 -6.89 -9.71
C TYR A 312 7.34 -5.93 -10.83
N THR A 313 7.09 -6.43 -12.05
CA THR A 313 6.60 -5.58 -13.15
C THR A 313 5.11 -5.28 -13.06
N ILE A 314 4.30 -6.11 -12.39
CA ILE A 314 2.83 -5.94 -12.30
C ILE A 314 2.43 -4.57 -11.73
N PRO A 315 3.02 -4.07 -10.62
CA PRO A 315 2.70 -2.75 -10.09
C PRO A 315 2.96 -1.61 -11.08
N ILE A 316 3.92 -1.75 -12.00
CA ILE A 316 4.24 -0.73 -13.01
C ILE A 316 3.08 -0.55 -13.99
N PHE A 317 2.43 -1.64 -14.41
CA PHE A 317 1.29 -1.57 -15.34
C PHE A 317 0.05 -0.96 -14.68
N VAL A 318 -0.16 -1.27 -13.41
CA VAL A 318 -1.32 -0.80 -12.64
C VAL A 318 -1.11 0.61 -12.08
N PHE A 319 0.15 1.07 -12.03
CA PHE A 319 0.58 2.34 -11.48
C PHE A 319 -0.28 3.55 -11.88
N PRO A 320 -0.55 3.84 -13.18
CA PRO A 320 -1.32 5.03 -13.55
C PRO A 320 -2.71 5.04 -12.92
N VAL A 321 -3.40 3.89 -12.95
CA VAL A 321 -4.73 3.69 -12.35
C VAL A 321 -4.66 3.85 -10.83
N ALA A 322 -3.71 3.17 -10.19
CA ALA A 322 -3.54 3.23 -8.74
C ALA A 322 -3.28 4.65 -8.24
N GLN A 323 -2.43 5.40 -8.94
CA GLN A 323 -2.09 6.76 -8.55
C GLN A 323 -3.31 7.69 -8.60
N VAL A 324 -4.22 7.52 -9.59
CA VAL A 324 -5.49 8.27 -9.62
C VAL A 324 -6.34 7.95 -8.39
N HIS A 325 -6.50 6.67 -8.03
CA HIS A 325 -7.25 6.28 -6.83
C HIS A 325 -6.64 6.80 -5.54
N MET A 326 -5.31 6.88 -5.47
CA MET A 326 -4.60 7.38 -4.28
C MET A 326 -4.72 8.89 -4.06
N THR A 327 -5.24 9.63 -5.04
CA THR A 327 -5.55 11.07 -4.94
C THR A 327 -7.00 11.33 -4.60
N MET A 328 -7.84 10.29 -4.56
CA MET A 328 -9.21 10.40 -4.09
C MET A 328 -9.23 10.45 -2.55
N PRO A 329 -10.28 11.00 -1.93
CA PRO A 329 -10.46 10.95 -0.47
C PRO A 329 -10.37 9.52 0.06
N TYR A 330 -10.97 8.57 -0.68
CA TYR A 330 -10.94 7.14 -0.37
C TYR A 330 -9.87 6.43 -1.19
N THR A 331 -8.72 6.17 -0.56
CA THR A 331 -7.55 5.59 -1.23
C THR A 331 -7.51 4.06 -1.21
N TYR A 332 -8.37 3.42 -0.40
CA TYR A 332 -8.33 1.96 -0.19
C TYR A 332 -8.35 1.11 -1.48
N PRO A 333 -9.09 1.46 -2.56
CA PRO A 333 -9.09 0.61 -3.75
C PRO A 333 -7.69 0.45 -4.32
N ALA A 334 -6.83 1.46 -4.20
CA ALA A 334 -5.47 1.44 -4.72
C ALA A 334 -4.56 0.40 -4.05
N PHE A 335 -4.88 0.01 -2.81
CA PHE A 335 -4.11 -0.95 -2.04
C PHE A 335 -4.64 -2.38 -2.18
N LEU A 336 -5.78 -2.57 -2.86
CA LEU A 336 -6.38 -3.87 -3.07
C LEU A 336 -5.98 -4.42 -4.44
N PRO A 337 -5.16 -5.48 -4.51
CA PRO A 337 -4.66 -5.99 -5.79
C PRO A 337 -5.78 -6.43 -6.72
N TRP A 338 -6.82 -7.06 -6.17
CA TRP A 338 -7.92 -7.58 -7.00
C TRP A 338 -8.78 -6.46 -7.60
N ASP A 339 -9.08 -5.42 -6.82
CA ASP A 339 -9.84 -4.28 -7.33
C ASP A 339 -9.00 -3.48 -8.33
N MET A 340 -7.72 -3.26 -8.04
CA MET A 340 -6.81 -2.60 -8.96
C MET A 340 -6.65 -3.34 -10.28
N LEU A 341 -6.48 -4.66 -10.24
CA LEU A 341 -6.35 -5.49 -11.44
C LEU A 341 -7.64 -5.46 -12.28
N ARG A 342 -8.80 -5.58 -11.63
CA ARG A 342 -10.11 -5.46 -12.30
C ARG A 342 -10.29 -4.08 -12.95
N LEU A 343 -9.93 -3.01 -12.24
CA LEU A 343 -10.05 -1.64 -12.72
C LEU A 343 -9.08 -1.35 -13.86
N PHE A 344 -7.86 -1.90 -13.79
CA PHE A 344 -6.89 -1.88 -14.87
C PHE A 344 -7.45 -2.57 -16.12
N PHE A 345 -7.93 -3.81 -16.02
CA PHE A 345 -8.49 -4.53 -17.18
C PHE A 345 -9.70 -3.83 -17.79
N ARG A 346 -10.57 -3.22 -16.98
CA ARG A 346 -11.70 -2.43 -17.48
C ARG A 346 -11.25 -1.15 -18.23
N ASN A 347 -10.04 -0.67 -17.96
CA ASN A 347 -9.44 0.53 -18.58
C ASN A 347 -8.12 0.21 -19.28
N ILE A 348 -7.97 -1.00 -19.83
CA ILE A 348 -6.70 -1.45 -20.40
C ILE A 348 -6.27 -0.56 -21.58
N GLY A 349 -7.21 -0.10 -22.40
CA GLY A 349 -6.93 0.80 -23.52
C GLY A 349 -6.28 2.13 -23.07
N PRO A 350 -6.95 2.93 -22.21
CA PRO A 350 -6.36 4.15 -21.68
C PRO A 350 -5.05 3.93 -20.90
N ALA A 351 -4.94 2.84 -20.13
CA ALA A 351 -3.73 2.54 -19.35
C ALA A 351 -2.54 2.16 -20.25
N LEU A 352 -2.74 1.29 -21.25
CA LEU A 352 -1.72 0.97 -22.25
C LEU A 352 -1.34 2.19 -23.08
N TYR A 353 -2.30 3.05 -23.42
CA TYR A 353 -2.00 4.30 -24.12
C TYR A 353 -1.11 5.23 -23.29
N TRP A 354 -1.36 5.34 -21.98
CA TRP A 354 -0.48 6.07 -21.07
C TRP A 354 0.93 5.44 -21.01
N LEU A 355 1.03 4.11 -21.03
CA LEU A 355 2.34 3.42 -21.09
C LEU A 355 3.08 3.67 -22.41
N VAL A 356 2.36 3.71 -23.54
CA VAL A 356 2.94 4.11 -24.82
C VAL A 356 3.46 5.55 -24.75
N MET A 357 2.69 6.48 -24.18
CA MET A 357 3.16 7.85 -23.93
C MET A 357 4.41 7.87 -23.03
N TYR A 358 4.44 7.05 -21.97
CA TYR A 358 5.62 6.91 -21.12
C TYR A 358 6.85 6.48 -21.94
N ILE A 359 6.73 5.40 -22.73
CA ILE A 359 7.83 4.90 -23.54
C ILE A 359 8.27 5.97 -24.55
N VAL A 360 7.35 6.59 -25.29
CA VAL A 360 7.71 7.56 -26.34
C VAL A 360 8.40 8.80 -25.78
N VAL A 361 7.96 9.31 -24.62
CA VAL A 361 8.49 10.58 -24.08
C VAL A 361 9.72 10.35 -23.19
N VAL A 362 9.82 9.21 -22.48
CA VAL A 362 10.93 8.91 -21.57
C VAL A 362 12.06 8.15 -22.26
N SER A 363 11.77 7.24 -23.21
CA SER A 363 12.80 6.41 -23.83
C SER A 363 13.90 7.17 -24.57
N PRO A 364 13.66 8.30 -25.29
CA PRO A 364 14.74 9.01 -25.96
C PRO A 364 15.80 9.50 -24.96
N LEU A 365 15.37 9.99 -23.79
CA LEU A 365 16.29 10.43 -22.75
C LEU A 365 17.03 9.25 -22.10
N LEU A 366 16.36 8.13 -21.87
CA LEU A 366 17.00 6.92 -21.36
C LEU A 366 18.00 6.32 -22.35
N VAL A 367 17.69 6.36 -23.65
CA VAL A 367 18.58 5.92 -24.73
C VAL A 367 19.79 6.85 -24.82
N ILE A 368 19.61 8.17 -24.73
CA ILE A 368 20.74 9.11 -24.67
C ILE A 368 21.61 8.83 -23.44
N CYS A 369 21.01 8.66 -22.26
CA CYS A 369 21.76 8.29 -21.05
C CYS A 369 22.50 6.95 -21.22
N GLY A 370 21.85 5.96 -21.83
CA GLY A 370 22.42 4.64 -22.11
C GLY A 370 23.55 4.68 -23.14
N ILE A 371 23.43 5.48 -24.20
CA ILE A 371 24.50 5.69 -25.19
C ILE A 371 25.68 6.41 -24.54
N LEU A 372 25.45 7.43 -23.71
CA LEU A 372 26.51 8.08 -22.95
C LEU A 372 27.20 7.07 -22.02
N MET A 373 26.44 6.26 -21.28
CA MET A 373 27.01 5.20 -20.44
C MET A 373 27.75 4.13 -21.23
N TRP A 374 27.29 3.77 -22.43
CA TRP A 374 28.00 2.82 -23.30
C TRP A 374 29.28 3.46 -23.85
N GLN A 375 29.17 4.62 -24.47
CA GLN A 375 30.25 5.28 -25.21
C GLN A 375 31.40 5.70 -24.30
N PHE A 376 31.09 6.03 -23.05
CA PHE A 376 32.11 6.30 -22.04
C PHE A 376 32.36 5.11 -21.07
N GLY A 377 31.57 4.03 -21.17
CA GLY A 377 31.80 2.73 -20.54
C GLY A 377 32.01 2.75 -19.02
N SER A 378 32.80 1.77 -18.55
CA SER A 378 33.34 1.72 -17.17
C SER A 378 34.37 2.79 -16.89
N ASP A 379 34.93 3.41 -17.94
CA ASP A 379 36.06 4.32 -17.85
C ASP A 379 35.63 5.78 -17.66
N LEU A 380 34.35 6.11 -17.87
CA LEU A 380 33.80 7.45 -17.62
C LEU A 380 34.05 7.89 -16.19
N ILE A 381 33.68 7.05 -15.22
CA ILE A 381 33.74 7.37 -13.80
C ILE A 381 35.21 7.49 -13.35
N PRO A 382 36.11 6.53 -13.65
CA PRO A 382 37.54 6.67 -13.37
C PRO A 382 38.19 7.88 -14.07
N THR A 383 37.84 8.15 -15.33
CA THR A 383 38.40 9.27 -16.10
C THR A 383 37.96 10.62 -15.53
N ILE A 384 36.68 10.77 -15.20
CA ILE A 384 36.16 11.96 -14.52
C ILE A 384 36.84 12.10 -13.15
N ALA A 385 36.92 11.01 -12.37
CA ALA A 385 37.58 11.03 -11.07
C ALA A 385 39.06 11.46 -11.19
N GLY A 386 39.81 10.93 -12.15
CA GLY A 386 41.19 11.32 -12.43
C GLY A 386 41.32 12.81 -12.76
N LYS A 387 40.50 13.32 -13.70
CA LYS A 387 40.49 14.75 -14.04
C LYS A 387 40.13 15.65 -12.87
N LEU A 388 39.19 15.23 -12.01
CA LEU A 388 38.84 15.98 -10.80
C LEU A 388 40.02 16.01 -9.82
N ILE A 389 40.79 14.92 -9.71
CA ILE A 389 41.97 14.82 -8.83
C ILE A 389 43.03 15.80 -9.32
N ASP A 390 43.29 15.81 -10.63
CA ASP A 390 44.23 16.74 -11.25
C ASP A 390 43.81 18.20 -11.05
N MET A 391 42.52 18.48 -11.16
CA MET A 391 41.97 19.82 -10.89
C MET A 391 42.11 20.22 -9.42
N THR A 392 41.94 19.27 -8.48
CA THR A 392 42.18 19.51 -7.05
C THR A 392 43.66 19.75 -6.79
N ALA A 393 44.56 18.96 -7.38
CA ALA A 393 46.00 19.14 -7.28
C ALA A 393 46.45 20.51 -7.81
N TRP A 394 45.91 20.94 -8.95
CA TRP A 394 46.13 22.28 -9.50
C TRP A 394 45.66 23.38 -8.52
N ALA A 395 44.49 23.22 -7.91
CA ALA A 395 43.95 24.21 -6.99
C ALA A 395 44.74 24.25 -5.66
N VAL A 396 45.17 23.11 -5.11
CA VAL A 396 46.07 23.04 -3.93
C VAL A 396 47.40 23.74 -4.21
N LYS A 397 48.00 23.48 -5.38
CA LYS A 397 49.23 24.15 -5.82
C LYS A 397 49.06 25.68 -5.90
N THR A 398 47.89 26.15 -6.32
CA THR A 398 47.58 27.58 -6.44
C THR A 398 47.50 28.27 -5.07
N ILE A 399 47.17 27.51 -4.01
CA ILE A 399 47.12 28.00 -2.62
C ILE A 399 48.51 27.97 -1.95
N GLY A 400 49.54 27.48 -2.67
CA GLY A 400 50.93 27.42 -2.18
C GLY A 400 51.25 26.16 -1.36
N GLU A 401 50.37 25.16 -1.38
CA GLU A 401 50.59 23.87 -0.73
C GLU A 401 51.08 22.79 -1.71
N ASP A 402 51.73 21.77 -1.16
CA ASP A 402 52.27 20.64 -1.92
C ASP A 402 51.15 19.73 -2.44
N PRO A 403 50.95 19.63 -3.78
CA PRO A 403 49.89 18.83 -4.38
C PRO A 403 50.12 17.31 -4.27
N GLU A 404 51.32 16.85 -3.94
CA GLU A 404 51.62 15.42 -3.80
C GLU A 404 51.09 14.84 -2.48
N LYS A 405 50.86 15.68 -1.46
CA LYS A 405 50.32 15.29 -0.16
C LYS A 405 48.80 15.09 -0.21
N ARG A 406 48.36 14.02 -0.89
CA ARG A 406 46.92 13.67 -1.00
C ARG A 406 46.23 13.38 0.34
N ASP A 407 47.01 13.06 1.37
CA ASP A 407 46.49 12.84 2.72
C ASP A 407 46.28 14.10 3.54
N ALA A 408 46.81 15.25 3.09
CA ALA A 408 46.61 16.52 3.74
C ALA A 408 45.12 16.86 3.83
N PHE A 409 44.74 17.48 4.96
CA PHE A 409 43.36 17.89 5.21
C PHE A 409 42.82 18.81 4.11
N THR A 410 43.65 19.76 3.66
CA THR A 410 43.36 20.72 2.60
C THR A 410 43.04 20.04 1.27
N PHE A 411 43.86 19.07 0.85
CA PHE A 411 43.60 18.27 -0.35
C PHE A 411 42.26 17.52 -0.25
N LYS A 412 42.01 16.83 0.88
CA LYS A 412 40.77 16.08 1.10
C LYS A 412 39.53 16.98 1.14
N ALA A 413 39.60 18.14 1.80
CA ALA A 413 38.51 19.10 1.87
C ALA A 413 38.19 19.67 0.48
N LEU A 414 39.21 20.05 -0.28
CA LEU A 414 39.05 20.60 -1.63
C LEU A 414 38.53 19.54 -2.61
N TRP A 415 39.04 18.31 -2.52
CA TRP A 415 38.54 17.16 -3.26
C TRP A 415 37.05 16.93 -3.01
N LEU A 416 36.61 16.94 -1.75
CA LEU A 416 35.19 16.78 -1.41
C LEU A 416 34.31 17.87 -2.02
N CYS A 417 34.77 19.12 -2.00
CA CYS A 417 34.05 20.24 -2.64
C CYS A 417 33.98 20.07 -4.16
N VAL A 418 35.09 19.74 -4.82
CA VAL A 418 35.18 19.56 -6.27
C VAL A 418 34.38 18.34 -6.75
N ALA A 419 34.51 17.22 -6.07
CA ALA A 419 33.75 16.00 -6.33
C ALA A 419 32.25 16.20 -6.06
N GLY A 420 31.89 16.90 -4.99
CA GLY A 420 30.50 17.24 -4.67
C GLY A 420 29.85 18.15 -5.71
N LEU A 421 30.56 19.19 -6.15
CA LEU A 421 30.07 20.13 -7.18
C LEU A 421 29.92 19.44 -8.54
N SER A 422 30.91 18.65 -8.95
CA SER A 422 30.85 17.89 -10.22
C SER A 422 29.73 16.86 -10.22
N LEU A 423 29.54 16.12 -9.11
CA LEU A 423 28.40 15.23 -8.93
C LEU A 423 27.07 16.00 -9.04
N SER A 424 26.98 17.18 -8.43
CA SER A 424 25.78 18.03 -8.49
C SER A 424 25.48 18.50 -9.90
N ILE A 425 26.49 18.93 -10.66
CA ILE A 425 26.32 19.36 -12.06
C ILE A 425 25.94 18.17 -12.94
N GLY A 426 26.67 17.06 -12.85
CA GLY A 426 26.41 15.87 -13.68
C GLY A 426 25.01 15.30 -13.45
N THR A 427 24.56 15.25 -12.20
CA THR A 427 23.22 14.77 -11.86
C THR A 427 22.14 15.77 -12.28
N ALA A 428 22.38 17.08 -12.18
CA ALA A 428 21.46 18.12 -12.66
C ALA A 428 21.20 18.00 -14.16
N LEU A 429 22.25 17.73 -14.95
CA LEU A 429 22.17 17.54 -16.40
C LEU A 429 21.27 16.36 -16.80
N VAL A 430 21.03 15.40 -15.90
CA VAL A 430 20.15 14.24 -16.15
C VAL A 430 18.76 14.47 -15.53
N MET A 431 18.70 14.87 -14.27
CA MET A 431 17.44 14.96 -13.52
C MET A 431 16.55 16.13 -13.97
N ILE A 432 17.15 17.24 -14.41
CA ILE A 432 16.38 18.38 -14.93
C ILE A 432 15.69 18.02 -16.25
N PRO A 433 16.36 17.47 -17.28
CA PRO A 433 15.67 17.03 -18.48
C PRO A 433 14.62 15.95 -18.22
N LEU A 434 14.87 15.01 -17.29
CA LEU A 434 13.90 13.96 -16.93
C LEU A 434 12.65 14.49 -16.19
N SER A 435 12.69 15.68 -15.60
CA SER A 435 11.52 16.24 -14.91
C SER A 435 10.45 16.77 -15.88
N PHE A 436 10.82 17.18 -17.09
CA PHE A 436 9.90 17.62 -18.15
C PHE A 436 8.94 16.51 -18.61
N PRO A 437 9.42 15.33 -19.07
CA PRO A 437 8.55 14.23 -19.44
C PRO A 437 7.79 13.69 -18.22
N ALA A 438 8.37 13.74 -17.02
CA ALA A 438 7.65 13.36 -15.81
C ALA A 438 6.43 14.26 -15.58
N LEU A 439 6.57 15.59 -15.65
CA LEU A 439 5.46 16.52 -15.47
C LEU A 439 4.38 16.36 -16.56
N PHE A 440 4.81 16.09 -17.80
CA PHE A 440 3.92 15.72 -18.89
C PHE A 440 3.09 14.47 -18.54
N LEU A 441 3.73 13.40 -18.05
CA LEU A 441 3.07 12.15 -17.69
C LEU A 441 2.15 12.28 -16.47
N MET A 442 2.52 13.11 -15.48
CA MET A 442 1.67 13.42 -14.33
C MET A 442 0.35 14.06 -14.78
N ARG A 443 0.41 14.97 -15.77
CA ARG A 443 -0.79 15.57 -16.36
C ARG A 443 -1.58 14.56 -17.20
N ALA A 444 -0.90 13.75 -18.00
CA ALA A 444 -1.54 12.69 -18.79
C ALA A 444 -2.31 11.71 -17.88
N ASN A 445 -1.74 11.38 -16.71
CA ASN A 445 -2.40 10.52 -15.74
C ASN A 445 -3.63 11.20 -15.10
N GLY A 446 -3.55 12.51 -14.83
CA GLY A 446 -4.71 13.28 -14.39
C GLY A 446 -5.83 13.31 -15.43
N LEU A 447 -5.49 13.42 -16.73
CA LEU A 447 -6.46 13.35 -17.82
C LEU A 447 -7.06 11.95 -17.97
N LEU A 448 -6.27 10.89 -17.77
CA LEU A 448 -6.75 9.51 -17.71
C LEU A 448 -7.82 9.38 -16.64
N GLY A 449 -7.55 9.87 -15.42
CA GLY A 449 -8.52 9.89 -14.33
C GLY A 449 -9.79 10.71 -14.63
N TYR A 450 -9.62 11.87 -15.27
CA TYR A 450 -10.72 12.79 -15.57
C TYR A 450 -11.69 12.21 -16.60
N TYR A 451 -11.15 11.71 -17.71
CA TYR A 451 -11.93 11.15 -18.82
C TYR A 451 -12.56 9.79 -18.48
N ASN A 452 -11.88 8.98 -17.67
CA ASN A 452 -12.30 7.63 -17.32
C ASN A 452 -12.90 7.52 -15.90
N ARG A 453 -13.33 8.65 -15.29
CA ARG A 453 -13.82 8.70 -13.90
C ARG A 453 -14.88 7.64 -13.56
N ARG A 454 -15.81 7.38 -14.48
CA ARG A 454 -16.88 6.38 -14.29
C ARG A 454 -16.36 4.96 -14.41
N THR A 455 -15.51 4.69 -15.38
CA THR A 455 -14.93 3.35 -15.60
C THR A 455 -13.79 3.05 -14.62
N LEU A 456 -13.33 4.03 -13.86
CA LEU A 456 -12.40 3.84 -12.75
C LEU A 456 -13.11 3.66 -11.40
N ASP A 457 -14.45 3.74 -11.31
CA ASP A 457 -15.19 3.68 -10.03
C ASP A 457 -14.55 4.56 -8.94
N LEU A 458 -14.22 5.82 -9.27
CA LEU A 458 -13.60 6.74 -8.31
C LEU A 458 -14.57 7.03 -7.16
N VAL A 459 -14.31 6.40 -6.01
CA VAL A 459 -15.10 6.57 -4.79
C VAL A 459 -14.79 7.92 -4.17
N THR A 460 -15.73 8.85 -4.28
CA THR A 460 -15.64 10.17 -3.63
C THR A 460 -16.51 10.29 -2.40
N ARG A 461 -17.50 9.40 -2.24
CA ARG A 461 -18.33 9.29 -1.04
C ARG A 461 -18.63 7.84 -0.72
N GLN A 462 -18.58 7.50 0.56
CA GLN A 462 -18.93 6.18 1.06
C GLN A 462 -20.27 6.24 1.80
N LYS A 463 -21.19 5.30 1.51
CA LYS A 463 -22.47 5.22 2.22
C LYS A 463 -22.26 4.56 3.61
N PRO A 464 -22.89 5.07 4.67
CA PRO A 464 -22.79 4.48 6.01
C PRO A 464 -23.50 3.13 6.10
N ASN A 465 -23.07 2.29 7.04
CA ASN A 465 -23.69 1.02 7.44
C ASN A 465 -23.79 -0.07 6.36
N ILE A 466 -23.11 0.09 5.22
CA ILE A 466 -23.01 -0.97 4.21
C ILE A 466 -21.97 -2.01 4.66
N PRO A 467 -22.27 -3.32 4.60
CA PRO A 467 -21.31 -4.38 4.92
C PRO A 467 -20.03 -4.31 4.09
N CYS A 468 -18.88 -4.43 4.75
CA CYS A 468 -17.57 -4.39 4.11
C CYS A 468 -17.12 -5.79 3.66
N GLY A 469 -16.59 -5.88 2.44
CA GLY A 469 -16.03 -7.12 1.90
C GLY A 469 -14.71 -7.56 2.54
N PHE A 470 -14.24 -8.75 2.18
CA PHE A 470 -13.03 -9.38 2.71
C PHE A 470 -11.76 -8.54 2.55
N TRP A 471 -11.49 -8.01 1.36
CA TRP A 471 -10.21 -7.38 1.03
C TRP A 471 -9.91 -6.10 1.82
N VAL A 472 -10.91 -5.25 2.05
CA VAL A 472 -10.76 -4.03 2.90
C VAL A 472 -10.46 -4.43 4.34
N ARG A 473 -11.09 -5.50 4.85
CA ARG A 473 -10.82 -6.04 6.19
C ARG A 473 -9.42 -6.62 6.29
N TYR A 474 -8.96 -7.32 5.25
CA TYR A 474 -7.58 -7.82 5.15
C TYR A 474 -6.58 -6.66 5.22
N LEU A 475 -6.78 -5.60 4.44
CA LEU A 475 -5.93 -4.41 4.48
C LEU A 475 -5.94 -3.74 5.87
N ALA A 476 -7.10 -3.66 6.53
CA ALA A 476 -7.19 -3.14 7.91
C ALA A 476 -6.34 -3.98 8.88
N MET A 477 -6.42 -5.31 8.79
CA MET A 477 -5.64 -6.23 9.61
C MET A 477 -4.14 -6.10 9.34
N MET A 478 -3.72 -5.79 8.11
CA MET A 478 -2.31 -5.54 7.81
C MET A 478 -1.79 -4.27 8.47
N ILE A 479 -2.57 -3.18 8.40
CA ILE A 479 -2.22 -1.92 9.06
C ILE A 479 -2.14 -2.13 10.58
N ASP A 480 -3.15 -2.79 11.17
CA ASP A 480 -3.14 -3.12 12.59
C ASP A 480 -1.95 -4.04 12.96
N GLY A 481 -1.64 -5.03 12.12
CA GLY A 481 -0.52 -5.94 12.31
C GLY A 481 0.83 -5.22 12.30
N LEU A 482 1.04 -4.26 11.39
CA LEU A 482 2.25 -3.44 11.37
C LEU A 482 2.37 -2.55 12.60
N LEU A 483 1.26 -1.94 13.04
CA LEU A 483 1.24 -1.10 14.25
C LEU A 483 1.53 -1.91 15.51
N ILE A 484 0.92 -3.09 15.64
CA ILE A 484 1.15 -4.02 16.75
C ILE A 484 2.60 -4.52 16.72
N LEU A 485 3.13 -4.88 15.54
CA LEU A 485 4.52 -5.31 15.39
C LEU A 485 5.49 -4.23 15.85
N LEU A 486 5.29 -2.97 15.43
CA LEU A 486 6.13 -1.86 15.85
C LEU A 486 6.06 -1.65 17.37
N ALA A 487 4.85 -1.71 17.94
CA ALA A 487 4.66 -1.61 19.39
C ALA A 487 5.36 -2.75 20.14
N MET A 488 5.28 -3.99 19.63
CA MET A 488 5.97 -5.15 20.18
C MET A 488 7.49 -4.99 20.15
N VAL A 489 8.06 -4.52 19.02
CA VAL A 489 9.51 -4.27 18.91
C VAL A 489 9.95 -3.24 19.94
N VAL A 490 9.26 -2.10 20.02
CA VAL A 490 9.61 -1.05 21.00
C VAL A 490 9.50 -1.57 22.43
N LEU A 491 8.40 -2.23 22.78
CA LEU A 491 8.21 -2.82 24.11
C LEU A 491 9.26 -3.89 24.43
N SER A 492 9.65 -4.69 23.44
CA SER A 492 10.69 -5.71 23.60
C SER A 492 12.07 -5.10 23.85
N ILE A 493 12.41 -3.99 23.20
CA ILE A 493 13.66 -3.25 23.42
C ILE A 493 13.66 -2.65 24.82
N VAL A 494 12.57 -1.99 25.21
CA VAL A 494 12.42 -1.41 26.56
C VAL A 494 12.52 -2.49 27.62
N PHE A 495 11.87 -3.64 27.41
CA PHE A 495 11.92 -4.77 28.33
C PHE A 495 13.33 -5.35 28.43
N GLN A 496 14.01 -5.59 27.29
CA GLN A 496 15.39 -6.08 27.29
C GLN A 496 16.36 -5.11 27.97
N LEU A 497 16.19 -3.81 27.77
CA LEU A 497 16.98 -2.79 28.45
C LEU A 497 16.73 -2.81 29.96
N ALA A 498 15.47 -2.93 30.39
CA ALA A 498 15.12 -3.04 31.81
C ALA A 498 15.72 -4.31 32.44
N THR A 499 15.61 -5.46 31.76
CA THR A 499 16.23 -6.73 32.20
C THR A 499 17.75 -6.59 32.32
N PHE A 500 18.40 -5.95 31.34
CA PHE A 500 19.84 -5.70 31.37
C PHE A 500 20.25 -4.86 32.59
N ILE A 501 19.52 -3.78 32.87
CA ILE A 501 19.77 -2.92 34.04
C ILE A 501 19.57 -3.69 35.35
N ILE A 502 18.47 -4.43 35.49
CA ILE A 502 18.17 -5.19 36.71
C ILE A 502 19.24 -6.25 37.00
N ASN A 503 19.64 -6.99 35.96
CA ASN A 503 20.72 -7.99 36.05
C ASN A 503 22.06 -7.34 36.43
N SER A 504 22.35 -6.13 35.94
CA SER A 504 23.58 -5.41 36.26
C SER A 504 23.68 -4.96 37.73
N ILE A 505 22.55 -4.93 38.45
CA ILE A 505 22.47 -4.55 39.88
C ILE A 505 22.46 -5.82 40.78
N GLY A 506 22.68 -7.01 40.21
CA GLY A 506 22.81 -8.27 40.96
C GLY A 506 21.50 -9.01 41.21
N TYR A 507 20.39 -8.56 40.62
CA TYR A 507 19.11 -9.28 40.66
C TYR A 507 18.98 -10.17 39.42
N ASP A 508 19.01 -11.49 39.59
CA ASP A 508 18.86 -12.43 38.47
C ASP A 508 17.40 -12.48 37.99
N PHE A 509 17.14 -11.84 36.85
CA PHE A 509 15.84 -11.77 36.24
C PHE A 509 15.57 -13.05 35.43
N THR A 510 14.92 -14.01 36.10
CA THR A 510 14.70 -15.40 35.62
C THR A 510 13.96 -15.56 34.28
N LEU A 511 14.17 -16.71 33.61
CA LEU A 511 13.42 -17.20 32.44
C LEU A 511 11.88 -17.10 32.58
N LYS A 512 11.34 -17.25 33.79
CA LYS A 512 9.89 -17.10 34.06
C LYS A 512 9.40 -15.68 33.77
N ALA A 513 10.20 -14.67 34.10
CA ALA A 513 9.85 -13.27 33.86
C ALA A 513 9.87 -12.94 32.36
N GLN A 514 10.78 -13.55 31.59
CA GLN A 514 10.76 -13.48 30.13
C GLN A 514 9.52 -14.14 29.54
N ALA A 515 9.10 -15.30 30.05
CA ALA A 515 7.88 -15.97 29.61
C ALA A 515 6.61 -15.14 29.91
N TYR A 516 6.52 -14.50 31.08
CA TYR A 516 5.40 -13.60 31.41
C TYR A 516 5.38 -12.35 30.54
N ALA A 517 6.55 -11.79 30.24
CA ALA A 517 6.65 -10.66 29.31
C ALA A 517 6.25 -11.06 27.89
N PHE A 518 6.63 -12.25 27.45
CA PHE A 518 6.19 -12.80 26.17
C PHE A 518 4.65 -12.93 26.13
N LEU A 519 4.04 -13.53 27.16
CA LEU A 519 2.58 -13.63 27.24
C LEU A 519 1.90 -12.25 27.24
N GLY A 520 2.44 -11.29 28.00
CA GLY A 520 1.94 -9.93 28.08
C GLY A 520 2.01 -9.19 26.74
N ILE A 521 3.15 -9.24 26.07
CA ILE A 521 3.43 -8.51 24.83
C ILE A 521 2.73 -9.18 23.63
N PHE A 522 2.76 -10.50 23.54
CA PHE A 522 2.30 -11.22 22.34
C PHE A 522 0.84 -11.65 22.36
N VAL A 523 0.23 -11.76 23.54
CA VAL A 523 -1.16 -12.23 23.68
C VAL A 523 -2.03 -11.14 24.29
N LEU A 524 -1.68 -10.67 25.49
CA LEU A 524 -2.54 -9.76 26.26
C LEU A 524 -2.62 -8.37 25.64
N MET A 525 -1.51 -7.84 25.12
CA MET A 525 -1.49 -6.51 24.49
C MET A 525 -2.37 -6.47 23.22
N PRO A 526 -2.23 -7.38 22.23
CA PRO A 526 -3.15 -7.44 21.09
C PRO A 526 -4.61 -7.66 21.51
N MET A 527 -4.86 -8.53 22.49
CA MET A 527 -6.20 -8.74 23.04
C MET A 527 -6.81 -7.42 23.54
N TYR A 528 -6.07 -6.72 24.39
CA TYR A 528 -6.50 -5.45 24.94
C TYR A 528 -6.75 -4.41 23.85
N TYR A 529 -5.82 -4.29 22.89
CA TYR A 529 -5.94 -3.38 21.75
C TYR A 529 -7.21 -3.63 20.93
N TYR A 530 -7.41 -4.86 20.42
CA TYR A 530 -8.56 -5.17 19.58
C TYR A 530 -9.88 -5.03 20.33
N THR A 531 -9.97 -5.54 21.56
CA THR A 531 -11.23 -5.53 22.32
C THR A 531 -11.66 -4.12 22.71
N LYS A 532 -10.73 -3.32 23.23
CA LYS A 532 -11.03 -1.95 23.66
C LYS A 532 -11.29 -1.03 22.47
N SER A 533 -10.52 -1.16 21.39
CA SER A 533 -10.74 -0.33 20.20
C SER A 533 -12.06 -0.65 19.49
N GLU A 534 -12.43 -1.94 19.39
CA GLU A 534 -13.67 -2.33 18.71
C GLU A 534 -14.93 -2.09 19.56
N ALA A 535 -14.86 -2.19 20.90
CA ALA A 535 -15.97 -1.86 21.80
C ALA A 535 -16.03 -0.38 22.22
N GLY A 536 -14.98 0.39 21.89
CA GLY A 536 -14.88 1.80 22.26
C GLY A 536 -15.76 2.72 21.40
N ILE A 537 -15.67 4.01 21.68
CA ILE A 537 -16.44 5.08 20.99
C ILE A 537 -16.21 5.03 19.47
N PHE A 538 -14.99 4.70 19.05
CA PHE A 538 -14.61 4.64 17.63
C PHE A 538 -15.02 3.35 16.92
N GLN A 539 -15.53 2.35 17.66
CA GLN A 539 -16.06 1.09 17.10
C GLN A 539 -15.08 0.37 16.15
N GLY A 540 -13.77 0.58 16.27
CA GLY A 540 -12.80 0.16 15.28
C GLY A 540 -11.36 0.38 15.75
N THR A 541 -10.46 -0.50 15.29
CA THR A 541 -9.01 -0.37 15.46
C THR A 541 -8.45 0.77 14.61
N LEU A 542 -7.20 1.14 14.83
CA LEU A 542 -6.57 2.24 14.09
C LEU A 542 -6.52 1.94 12.58
N GLY A 543 -6.22 0.71 12.20
CA GLY A 543 -6.25 0.24 10.81
C GLY A 543 -7.65 0.33 10.21
N LYS A 544 -8.68 -0.15 10.92
CA LYS A 544 -10.08 -0.04 10.48
C LYS A 544 -10.52 1.41 10.30
N ARG A 545 -10.18 2.28 11.25
CA ARG A 545 -10.48 3.72 11.19
C ARG A 545 -9.78 4.40 10.02
N SER A 546 -8.52 4.05 9.74
CA SER A 546 -7.79 4.63 8.61
C SER A 546 -8.42 4.31 7.25
N LEU A 547 -9.23 3.25 7.17
CA LEU A 547 -9.97 2.85 5.99
C LEU A 547 -11.45 3.25 6.03
N GLY A 548 -11.93 3.91 7.09
CA GLY A 548 -13.34 4.33 7.23
C GLY A 548 -14.31 3.17 7.47
N ILE A 549 -13.87 2.10 8.15
CA ILE A 549 -14.72 0.96 8.50
C ILE A 549 -14.84 0.80 10.02
N LYS A 550 -16.01 0.33 10.48
CA LYS A 550 -16.34 0.15 11.90
C LYS A 550 -17.07 -1.16 12.16
N VAL A 551 -17.03 -1.63 13.41
CA VAL A 551 -17.67 -2.85 13.89
C VAL A 551 -18.91 -2.49 14.68
N VAL A 552 -20.04 -3.05 14.27
CA VAL A 552 -21.34 -2.82 14.89
C VAL A 552 -22.02 -4.14 15.21
N ASN A 553 -22.98 -4.11 16.11
CA ASN A 553 -23.84 -5.27 16.37
C ASN A 553 -24.85 -5.45 15.21
N MET A 554 -25.69 -6.49 15.27
CA MET A 554 -26.70 -6.73 14.22
C MET A 554 -27.77 -5.63 14.09
N LYS A 555 -27.84 -4.71 15.05
CA LYS A 555 -28.76 -3.54 15.06
C LYS A 555 -28.06 -2.22 14.68
N ASP A 556 -26.83 -2.28 14.16
CA ASP A 556 -26.02 -1.11 13.80
C ASP A 556 -25.59 -0.22 15.00
N GLU A 557 -25.64 -0.75 16.21
CA GLU A 557 -25.17 -0.09 17.44
C GLU A 557 -23.75 -0.55 17.84
N PRO A 558 -23.05 0.15 18.75
CA PRO A 558 -21.77 -0.30 19.30
C PRO A 558 -21.83 -1.71 19.90
N ILE A 559 -20.78 -2.49 19.64
CA ILE A 559 -20.65 -3.82 20.25
C ILE A 559 -20.26 -3.68 21.73
N SER A 560 -20.76 -4.60 22.56
CA SER A 560 -20.35 -4.66 23.97
C SER A 560 -18.94 -5.23 24.14
N LEU A 561 -18.28 -4.93 25.26
CA LEU A 561 -16.96 -5.48 25.60
C LEU A 561 -16.93 -7.01 25.57
N LYS A 562 -18.00 -7.68 26.02
CA LYS A 562 -18.13 -9.14 25.99
C LYS A 562 -18.16 -9.67 24.55
N GLN A 563 -18.89 -9.01 23.66
CA GLN A 563 -18.91 -9.37 22.24
C GLN A 563 -17.55 -9.16 21.59
N ALA A 564 -16.87 -8.04 21.87
CA ALA A 564 -15.54 -7.77 21.35
C ALA A 564 -14.50 -8.82 21.83
N TYR A 565 -14.58 -9.23 23.10
CA TYR A 565 -13.74 -10.28 23.66
C TYR A 565 -13.96 -11.63 22.98
N GLY A 566 -15.22 -12.06 22.82
CA GLY A 566 -15.57 -13.27 22.07
C GLY A 566 -15.12 -13.20 20.61
N ARG A 567 -15.25 -12.03 19.98
CA ARG A 567 -14.77 -11.78 18.61
C ARG A 567 -13.25 -11.92 18.50
N PHE A 568 -12.47 -11.46 19.48
CA PHE A 568 -11.02 -11.61 19.51
C PHE A 568 -10.60 -13.09 19.59
N TRP A 569 -11.17 -13.87 20.51
CA TRP A 569 -10.85 -15.30 20.59
C TRP A 569 -11.37 -16.09 19.39
N GLY A 570 -12.50 -15.70 18.80
CA GLY A 570 -12.98 -16.27 17.54
C GLY A 570 -12.01 -16.06 16.36
N LYS A 571 -11.18 -15.01 16.39
CA LYS A 571 -10.11 -14.82 15.39
C LYS A 571 -9.07 -15.94 15.47
N PHE A 572 -8.72 -16.43 16.66
CA PHE A 572 -7.80 -17.58 16.79
C PHE A 572 -8.35 -18.83 16.11
N ILE A 573 -9.63 -19.13 16.30
CA ILE A 573 -10.29 -20.24 15.62
C ILE A 573 -10.21 -20.05 14.10
N SER A 574 -10.49 -18.83 13.63
CA SER A 574 -10.38 -18.48 12.20
C SER A 574 -8.95 -18.67 11.66
N THR A 575 -7.93 -18.44 12.47
CA THR A 575 -6.52 -18.67 12.14
C THR A 575 -6.15 -20.15 12.13
N ILE A 576 -6.65 -20.95 13.09
CA ILE A 576 -6.40 -22.40 13.17
C ILE A 576 -6.90 -23.12 11.92
N ILE A 577 -8.06 -22.73 11.37
CA ILE A 577 -8.59 -23.26 10.11
C ILE A 577 -7.93 -22.63 8.86
N LEU A 578 -6.64 -22.32 8.95
CA LEU A 578 -5.79 -21.74 7.89
C LEU A 578 -6.36 -20.47 7.24
N GLY A 579 -7.06 -19.65 8.03
CA GLY A 579 -7.64 -18.40 7.55
C GLY A 579 -9.02 -18.55 6.89
N GLY A 580 -9.56 -19.77 6.75
CA GLY A 580 -10.87 -20.01 6.14
C GLY A 580 -12.01 -19.21 6.79
N GLY A 581 -11.96 -19.04 8.12
CA GLY A 581 -12.93 -18.25 8.88
C GLY A 581 -12.90 -16.75 8.55
N TYR A 582 -11.77 -16.23 8.05
CA TYR A 582 -11.68 -14.86 7.55
C TYR A 582 -12.25 -14.75 6.13
N VAL A 583 -11.97 -15.73 5.26
CA VAL A 583 -12.43 -15.76 3.86
C VAL A 583 -13.96 -15.81 3.77
N MET A 584 -14.66 -16.35 4.78
CA MET A 584 -16.12 -16.31 4.89
C MET A 584 -16.71 -14.89 4.74
N ALA A 585 -15.98 -13.83 5.13
CA ALA A 585 -16.45 -12.46 4.93
C ALA A 585 -16.58 -12.07 3.44
N GLY A 586 -15.90 -12.78 2.53
CA GLY A 586 -16.04 -12.60 1.09
C GLY A 586 -17.21 -13.40 0.50
N LEU A 587 -17.44 -14.61 1.04
CA LEU A 587 -18.36 -15.61 0.49
C LEU A 587 -19.78 -15.52 1.04
N THR A 588 -19.95 -15.12 2.31
CA THR A 588 -21.27 -15.01 2.94
C THR A 588 -22.07 -13.83 2.38
N GLU A 589 -23.40 -13.98 2.33
CA GLU A 589 -24.33 -12.93 1.87
C GLU A 589 -24.20 -11.67 2.74
N ASN A 590 -24.18 -11.85 4.06
CA ASN A 590 -24.03 -10.77 5.04
C ASN A 590 -22.59 -10.24 5.19
N LYS A 591 -21.63 -10.75 4.40
CA LYS A 591 -20.19 -10.41 4.46
C LYS A 591 -19.60 -10.54 5.87
N GLN A 592 -19.99 -11.57 6.62
CA GLN A 592 -19.51 -11.84 7.98
C GLN A 592 -18.42 -12.91 8.00
N ALA A 593 -17.37 -12.69 8.80
CA ALA A 593 -16.39 -13.72 9.11
C ALA A 593 -16.92 -14.67 10.21
N LEU A 594 -16.29 -15.82 10.40
CA LEU A 594 -16.66 -16.78 11.45
C LEU A 594 -16.71 -16.12 12.84
N HIS A 595 -15.67 -15.34 13.17
CA HIS A 595 -15.60 -14.61 14.44
C HIS A 595 -16.64 -13.50 14.57
N ASP A 596 -17.13 -12.94 13.47
CA ASP A 596 -18.22 -11.96 13.48
C ASP A 596 -19.56 -12.63 13.81
N GLN A 597 -19.82 -13.80 13.21
CA GLN A 597 -21.02 -14.59 13.47
C GLN A 597 -21.08 -15.06 14.94
N MET A 598 -19.96 -15.58 15.46
CA MET A 598 -19.85 -15.99 16.87
C MET A 598 -20.14 -14.83 17.83
N ALA A 599 -19.70 -13.61 17.50
CA ALA A 599 -19.88 -12.42 18.32
C ALA A 599 -21.20 -11.67 18.07
N LYS A 600 -22.02 -12.12 17.11
CA LYS A 600 -23.22 -11.40 16.60
C LYS A 600 -22.87 -9.95 16.21
N ALA A 601 -21.78 -9.79 15.47
CA ALA A 601 -21.26 -8.52 15.00
C ALA A 601 -21.16 -8.49 13.46
N LYS A 602 -21.07 -7.30 12.88
CA LYS A 602 -20.79 -7.09 11.46
C LYS A 602 -19.84 -5.89 11.30
N VAL A 603 -19.08 -5.85 10.21
CA VAL A 603 -18.20 -4.71 9.90
C VAL A 603 -18.79 -3.97 8.71
N VAL A 604 -18.97 -2.67 8.89
CA VAL A 604 -19.66 -1.79 7.97
C VAL A 604 -18.85 -0.54 7.69
N TRP A 605 -19.16 0.14 6.59
CA TRP A 605 -18.59 1.45 6.30
C TRP A 605 -19.12 2.49 7.29
N GLU A 606 -18.22 3.34 7.77
CA GLU A 606 -18.61 4.47 8.63
C GLU A 606 -19.48 5.47 7.86
N GLY A 607 -19.11 5.73 6.60
CA GLY A 607 -19.79 6.62 5.67
C GLY A 607 -19.41 8.10 5.84
N ASP A 608 -19.63 8.89 4.81
CA ASP A 608 -19.55 10.36 4.90
C ASP A 608 -20.91 10.92 5.34
N ASP A 609 -20.92 11.76 6.38
CA ASP A 609 -22.10 12.56 6.70
C ASP A 609 -22.39 13.52 5.53
N GLU A 610 -23.67 13.78 5.22
CA GLU A 610 -24.06 14.64 4.09
C GLU A 610 -23.48 16.07 4.12
N ARG A 611 -22.89 16.49 5.25
CA ARG A 611 -22.31 17.81 5.49
C ARG A 611 -20.81 17.96 5.21
N SER A 612 -20.07 16.91 4.83
CA SER A 612 -18.63 17.01 4.51
C SER A 612 -18.29 17.24 3.04
#